data_AF-A0A6P5U279-F1
#
_entry.id   AF-A0A6P5U279-F1
#
_cell.length_a   1.000
_cell.length_b   1.000
_cell.length_c   1.000
_cell.angle_alpha   90.00
_cell.angle_beta   90.00
_cell.angle_gamma   90.00
#
_symmetry.space_group_name_H-M   'P 1'
#
loop_
_entity.id
_entity.type
_entity.pdbx_description
1 polymer ?
#
loop_
_entity_poly.entity_id
_entity_poly.type
_entity_poly.pdbx_seq_one_letter_code
_entity_poly.pdbx_strand_id
1 'polypeptide(L)'
;FTAIDGRGASVHIAGNACLLVFQASNIIIHGLRIHHCRPQPPSSVMGPEGKIIPIGQVDGDAIRLVTASKVWIDHNTLYECQDGLLDVTRGSTHITISNNWFRDQDKVMLLGHDDGYFRDKNMRVTVVYNHFGPNCNQRMPR
;
A
#
# COMPACT_ATOMS: atom_id res chain seq x y z
N PHE A 1 -5.94 -14.78 -6.85
CA PHE A 1 -5.28 -14.94 -5.55
C PHE A 1 -3.79 -14.76 -5.77
N THR A 2 -3.14 -13.95 -4.92
CA THR A 2 -1.69 -13.72 -5.01
C THR A 2 -1.12 -13.57 -3.60
N ALA A 3 0.03 -14.19 -3.34
CA ALA A 3 0.80 -13.96 -2.12
C ALA A 3 2.22 -13.55 -2.50
N ILE A 4 2.71 -12.46 -1.91
CA ILE A 4 4.11 -12.06 -1.96
C ILE A 4 4.69 -12.31 -0.57
N ASP A 5 5.64 -13.22 -0.47
CA ASP A 5 6.18 -13.73 0.79
C ASP A 5 7.70 -13.57 0.82
N GLY A 6 8.18 -12.70 1.70
CA GLY A 6 9.61 -12.44 1.92
C GLY A 6 10.26 -13.32 2.98
N ARG A 7 9.55 -14.27 3.60
CA ARG A 7 10.12 -15.10 4.68
C ARG A 7 11.36 -15.86 4.22
N GLY A 8 12.35 -15.94 5.10
CA GLY A 8 13.62 -16.62 4.84
C GLY A 8 14.59 -15.85 3.94
N ALA A 9 14.20 -14.66 3.47
CA ALA A 9 15.04 -13.80 2.63
C ALA A 9 14.98 -12.33 3.07
N SER A 10 15.98 -11.57 2.64
CA SER A 10 15.99 -10.10 2.81
C SER A 10 15.51 -9.45 1.51
N VAL A 11 14.20 -9.24 1.38
CA VAL A 11 13.59 -8.71 0.16
C VAL A 11 13.29 -7.22 0.31
N HIS A 12 13.84 -6.42 -0.61
CA HIS A 12 13.66 -4.97 -0.66
C HIS A 12 12.95 -4.56 -1.96
N ILE A 13 11.91 -3.73 -1.85
CA ILE A 13 11.24 -3.07 -2.98
C ILE A 13 11.44 -1.56 -2.80
N ALA A 14 12.21 -0.94 -3.70
CA ALA A 14 12.65 0.44 -3.52
C ALA A 14 13.05 1.15 -4.82
N GLY A 15 13.16 2.48 -4.74
CA GLY A 15 13.87 3.32 -5.71
C GLY A 15 13.02 3.91 -6.84
N ASN A 16 11.83 3.36 -7.11
CA ASN A 16 10.87 3.85 -8.10
C ASN A 16 9.43 3.74 -7.54
N ALA A 17 8.43 3.57 -8.41
CA ALA A 17 7.11 3.11 -7.97
C ALA A 17 7.24 1.77 -7.24
N CYS A 18 6.39 1.57 -6.23
CA CYS A 18 6.34 0.35 -5.45
C CYS A 18 5.05 -0.43 -5.76
N LEU A 19 4.29 -0.89 -4.77
CA LEU A 19 3.20 -1.83 -5.01
C LEU A 19 1.86 -1.11 -5.26
N LEU A 20 1.23 -1.40 -6.39
CA LEU A 20 -0.16 -1.03 -6.69
C LEU A 20 -1.03 -2.29 -6.76
N VAL A 21 -2.05 -2.37 -5.92
CA VAL A 21 -3.11 -3.38 -6.00
C VAL A 21 -4.37 -2.69 -6.54
N PHE A 22 -4.64 -2.90 -7.83
CA PHE A 22 -5.71 -2.25 -8.55
C PHE A 22 -6.79 -3.26 -8.95
N GLN A 23 -8.04 -3.01 -8.54
CA GLN A 23 -9.22 -3.83 -8.89
C GLN A 23 -9.04 -5.34 -8.65
N ALA A 24 -8.33 -5.70 -7.58
CA ALA A 24 -7.96 -7.08 -7.28
C ALA A 24 -8.49 -7.54 -5.91
N SER A 25 -8.54 -8.86 -5.70
CA SER A 25 -8.94 -9.42 -4.42
C SER A 25 -8.15 -10.66 -4.02
N ASN A 26 -8.14 -10.95 -2.71
CA ASN A 26 -7.44 -12.10 -2.10
C ASN A 26 -5.92 -12.00 -2.31
N ILE A 27 -5.33 -11.00 -1.66
CA ILE A 27 -3.91 -10.65 -1.77
C ILE A 27 -3.25 -10.70 -0.38
N ILE A 28 -2.06 -11.29 -0.29
CA ILE A 28 -1.20 -11.26 0.90
C ILE A 28 0.11 -10.56 0.54
N ILE A 29 0.53 -9.58 1.34
CA ILE A 29 1.82 -8.90 1.24
C ILE A 29 2.53 -9.07 2.57
N HIS A 30 3.57 -9.90 2.61
CA HIS A 30 4.17 -10.34 3.85
C HIS A 30 5.70 -10.40 3.83
N GLY A 31 6.33 -9.93 4.91
CA GLY A 31 7.76 -10.09 5.15
C GLY A 31 8.66 -9.22 4.26
N LEU A 32 8.16 -8.10 3.72
CA LEU A 32 8.91 -7.23 2.81
C LEU A 32 9.48 -5.99 3.49
N ARG A 33 10.56 -5.45 2.95
CA ARG A 33 11.00 -4.07 3.22
C ARG A 33 10.69 -3.19 2.02
N ILE A 34 9.82 -2.22 2.19
CA ILE A 34 9.38 -1.33 1.09
C ILE A 34 9.71 0.11 1.47
N HIS A 35 10.58 0.75 0.70
CA HIS A 35 11.15 2.03 1.11
C HIS A 35 11.65 2.88 -0.05
N HIS A 36 11.85 4.18 0.17
CA HIS A 36 12.41 5.09 -0.85
C HIS A 36 11.61 5.06 -2.17
N CYS A 37 10.30 4.85 -2.08
CA CYS A 37 9.41 4.86 -3.22
C CYS A 37 9.26 6.29 -3.74
N ARG A 38 9.20 6.42 -5.07
CA ARG A 38 9.22 7.72 -5.76
C ARG A 38 8.07 7.83 -6.76
N PRO A 39 7.56 9.04 -7.02
CA PRO A 39 6.59 9.28 -8.07
C PRO A 39 7.12 8.79 -9.40
N GLN A 40 6.21 8.32 -10.25
CA GLN A 40 6.53 7.98 -11.64
C GLN A 40 5.51 8.65 -12.56
N PRO A 41 5.95 9.15 -13.73
CA PRO A 41 5.04 9.72 -14.71
C PRO A 41 4.07 8.64 -15.23
N PRO A 42 2.94 9.04 -15.84
CA PRO A 42 2.07 8.12 -16.55
C PRO A 42 2.87 7.26 -17.55
N SER A 43 2.56 5.97 -17.59
CA SER A 43 3.28 5.01 -18.45
C SER A 43 2.38 3.83 -18.83
N SER A 44 2.85 3.02 -19.78
CA SER A 44 2.21 1.76 -20.14
C SER A 44 2.91 0.61 -19.43
N VAL A 45 2.14 -0.27 -18.78
CA VAL A 45 2.65 -1.44 -18.06
C VAL A 45 1.98 -2.72 -18.54
N MET A 46 2.62 -3.85 -18.29
CA MET A 46 2.01 -5.15 -18.49
C MET A 46 0.93 -5.38 -17.43
N GLY A 47 -0.32 -5.39 -17.87
CA GLY A 47 -1.48 -5.71 -17.06
C GLY A 47 -1.82 -7.20 -17.05
N PRO A 48 -3.02 -7.55 -16.55
CA PRO A 48 -3.51 -8.92 -16.52
C PRO A 48 -3.51 -9.56 -17.92
N GLU A 49 -3.27 -10.89 -17.97
CA GLU A 49 -3.21 -11.67 -19.23
C GLU A 49 -2.14 -11.17 -20.22
N GLY A 50 -1.14 -10.40 -19.76
CA GLY A 50 -0.07 -9.87 -20.60
C GLY A 50 -0.49 -8.68 -21.48
N LYS A 51 -1.68 -8.11 -21.25
CA LYS A 51 -2.17 -6.96 -22.01
C LYS A 51 -1.49 -5.69 -21.52
N ILE A 52 -0.96 -4.89 -22.45
CA ILE A 52 -0.42 -3.57 -22.11
C ILE A 52 -1.57 -2.63 -21.76
N ILE A 53 -1.50 -2.02 -20.58
CA ILE A 53 -2.50 -1.06 -20.10
C ILE A 53 -1.82 0.27 -19.72
N PRO A 54 -2.45 1.42 -20.00
CA PRO A 54 -1.98 2.70 -19.50
C PRO A 54 -2.27 2.82 -18.01
N ILE A 55 -1.31 3.32 -17.25
CA ILE A 55 -1.48 3.73 -15.85
C ILE A 55 -1.18 5.23 -15.73
N GLY A 56 -1.95 5.91 -14.88
CA GLY A 56 -1.72 7.32 -14.57
C GLY A 56 -0.45 7.55 -13.76
N GLN A 57 -0.21 8.80 -13.40
CA GLN A 57 0.84 9.16 -12.46
C GLN A 57 0.63 8.42 -11.13
N VAL A 58 1.74 8.01 -10.52
CA VAL A 58 1.76 7.47 -9.15
C VAL A 58 2.60 8.38 -8.26
N ASP A 59 2.21 8.50 -7.00
CA ASP A 59 2.69 9.57 -6.10
C ASP A 59 3.91 9.15 -5.26
N GLY A 60 4.30 7.87 -5.32
CA GLY A 60 5.44 7.33 -4.58
C GLY A 60 5.08 6.69 -3.25
N ASP A 61 3.86 6.17 -3.11
CA ASP A 61 3.47 5.36 -1.96
C ASP A 61 4.19 4.00 -1.92
N ALA A 62 4.39 3.44 -0.72
CA ALA A 62 4.96 2.10 -0.59
C ALA A 62 3.98 1.02 -1.08
N ILE A 63 2.73 1.08 -0.61
CA ILE A 63 1.65 0.19 -1.01
C ILE A 63 0.39 1.02 -1.23
N ARG A 64 -0.21 0.91 -2.42
CA ARG A 64 -1.48 1.55 -2.75
C ARG A 64 -2.54 0.52 -3.12
N LEU A 65 -3.68 0.57 -2.43
CA LEU A 65 -4.85 -0.26 -2.69
C LEU A 65 -5.95 0.61 -3.30
N VAL A 66 -6.41 0.23 -4.50
CA VAL A 66 -7.43 0.97 -5.26
C VAL A 66 -8.49 -0.02 -5.73
N THR A 67 -9.72 0.12 -5.21
CA THR A 67 -10.82 -0.81 -5.48
C THR A 67 -10.41 -2.27 -5.16
N ALA A 68 -9.62 -2.48 -4.10
CA ALA A 68 -9.12 -3.78 -3.69
C ALA A 68 -9.96 -4.38 -2.55
N SER A 69 -10.04 -5.72 -2.44
CA SER A 69 -10.73 -6.35 -1.32
C SER A 69 -10.07 -7.63 -0.81
N LYS A 70 -10.27 -7.96 0.47
CA LYS A 70 -9.65 -9.14 1.09
C LYS A 70 -8.13 -9.12 0.95
N VAL A 71 -7.51 -8.10 1.51
CA VAL A 71 -6.05 -7.90 1.48
C VAL A 71 -5.49 -7.98 2.90
N TRP A 72 -4.41 -8.72 3.06
CA TRP A 72 -3.67 -8.80 4.32
C TRP A 72 -2.25 -8.28 4.12
N ILE A 73 -1.92 -7.19 4.82
CA ILE A 73 -0.60 -6.55 4.82
C ILE A 73 0.03 -6.81 6.18
N ASP A 74 1.02 -7.70 6.21
CA ASP A 74 1.50 -8.26 7.48
C ASP A 74 3.02 -8.39 7.58
N HIS A 75 3.60 -8.05 8.74
CA HIS A 75 5.06 -8.19 8.99
C HIS A 75 5.97 -7.50 7.94
N ASN A 76 5.53 -6.37 7.38
CA ASN A 76 6.37 -5.58 6.49
C ASN A 76 7.07 -4.45 7.27
N THR A 77 8.22 -4.00 6.78
CA THR A 77 8.86 -2.76 7.22
C THR A 77 8.69 -1.71 6.13
N LEU A 78 8.05 -0.58 6.44
CA LEU A 78 7.76 0.49 5.47
C LEU A 78 8.32 1.83 5.98
N TYR A 79 9.09 2.54 5.15
CA TYR A 79 9.74 3.78 5.56
C TYR A 79 10.23 4.66 4.40
N GLU A 80 10.40 5.96 4.65
CA GLU A 80 11.05 6.94 3.76
C GLU A 80 10.52 6.95 2.32
N CYS A 81 9.21 6.94 2.13
CA CYS A 81 8.59 7.10 0.83
C CYS A 81 8.23 8.57 0.55
N GLN A 82 8.22 8.98 -0.72
CA GLN A 82 8.02 10.40 -1.05
C GLN A 82 6.62 10.94 -0.72
N ASP A 83 5.57 10.12 -0.77
CA ASP A 83 4.23 10.52 -0.31
C ASP A 83 3.75 9.73 0.92
N GLY A 84 2.94 8.69 0.76
CA GLY A 84 2.47 7.83 1.85
C GLY A 84 3.27 6.54 2.03
N LEU A 85 3.06 5.81 3.13
CA LEU A 85 3.46 4.39 3.18
C LEU A 85 2.32 3.48 2.72
N LEU A 86 1.10 3.73 3.19
CA LEU A 86 -0.03 2.87 2.87
C LEU A 86 -1.30 3.67 2.58
N ASP A 87 -1.76 3.58 1.34
CA ASP A 87 -2.97 4.25 0.87
C ASP A 87 -4.06 3.23 0.52
N VAL A 88 -5.21 3.31 1.19
CA VAL A 88 -6.38 2.45 0.96
C VAL A 88 -7.54 3.32 0.51
N THR A 89 -7.93 3.23 -0.76
CA THR A 89 -8.88 4.19 -1.36
C THR A 89 -9.85 3.53 -2.33
N ARG A 90 -10.83 4.32 -2.80
CA ARG A 90 -11.67 4.03 -3.97
C ARG A 90 -12.47 2.72 -3.87
N GLY A 91 -13.17 2.55 -2.76
CA GLY A 91 -14.05 1.43 -2.46
C GLY A 91 -13.30 0.17 -1.99
N SER A 92 -12.06 0.33 -1.54
CA SER A 92 -11.30 -0.78 -0.96
C SER A 92 -11.86 -1.17 0.40
N THR A 93 -11.93 -2.47 0.70
CA THR A 93 -12.60 -2.96 1.93
C THR A 93 -12.17 -4.39 2.32
N HIS A 94 -12.41 -4.79 3.56
CA HIS A 94 -11.94 -6.06 4.13
C HIS A 94 -10.41 -6.16 4.10
N ILE A 95 -9.75 -5.15 4.65
CA ILE A 95 -8.29 -5.05 4.72
C ILE A 95 -7.84 -5.28 6.16
N THR A 96 -6.79 -6.08 6.36
CA THR A 96 -6.10 -6.18 7.65
C THR A 96 -4.65 -5.73 7.49
N ILE A 97 -4.23 -4.82 8.36
CA ILE A 97 -2.90 -4.24 8.40
C ILE A 97 -2.34 -4.58 9.78
N SER A 98 -1.45 -5.57 9.83
CA SER A 98 -0.98 -6.12 11.11
C SER A 98 0.52 -6.33 11.20
N ASN A 99 1.08 -6.21 12.40
CA ASN A 99 2.50 -6.51 12.68
C ASN A 99 3.51 -5.78 11.79
N ASN A 100 3.12 -4.69 11.13
CA ASN A 100 4.03 -3.93 10.28
C ASN A 100 4.82 -2.95 11.13
N TRP A 101 6.04 -2.67 10.70
CA TRP A 101 6.87 -1.60 11.26
C TRP A 101 6.86 -0.41 10.30
N PHE A 102 6.15 0.65 10.69
CA PHE A 102 6.16 1.95 10.03
C PHE A 102 7.15 2.85 10.76
N ARG A 103 8.05 3.51 10.02
CA ARG A 103 9.03 4.44 10.60
C ARG A 103 9.47 5.48 9.58
N ASP A 104 10.08 6.56 10.08
CA ASP A 104 10.76 7.56 9.26
C ASP A 104 9.86 8.08 8.12
N GLN A 105 8.66 8.54 8.49
CA GLN A 105 7.64 8.99 7.55
C GLN A 105 6.75 10.08 8.13
N ASP A 106 6.49 11.13 7.35
CA ASP A 106 5.47 12.12 7.71
C ASP A 106 4.05 11.54 7.61
N LYS A 107 3.64 11.13 6.40
CA LYS A 107 2.30 10.59 6.10
C LYS A 107 2.30 9.06 6.11
N VAL A 108 1.88 8.43 7.21
CA VAL A 108 1.96 6.96 7.33
C VAL A 108 0.87 6.23 6.54
N MET A 109 -0.40 6.42 6.89
CA MET A 109 -1.50 5.61 6.35
C MET A 109 -2.76 6.43 6.09
N LEU A 110 -3.22 6.47 4.84
CA LEU A 110 -4.47 7.13 4.44
C LEU A 110 -5.56 6.10 4.15
N LEU A 111 -6.69 6.20 4.85
CA LEU A 111 -7.86 5.34 4.67
C LEU A 111 -9.03 6.17 4.10
N GLY A 112 -9.07 6.29 2.78
CA GLY A 112 -10.00 7.17 2.04
C GLY A 112 -9.37 8.53 1.70
N HIS A 113 -9.59 9.00 0.48
CA HIS A 113 -8.90 10.19 -0.07
C HIS A 113 -9.83 11.36 -0.43
N ASP A 114 -11.11 11.08 -0.66
CA ASP A 114 -12.06 12.03 -1.25
C ASP A 114 -13.31 12.06 -0.38
N ASP A 115 -13.58 13.19 0.26
CA ASP A 115 -14.66 13.41 1.23
C ASP A 115 -16.05 13.08 0.63
N GLY A 116 -16.19 13.17 -0.70
CA GLY A 116 -17.42 12.85 -1.42
C GLY A 116 -17.52 11.41 -1.91
N TYR A 117 -16.49 10.57 -1.73
CA TYR A 117 -16.44 9.27 -2.37
C TYR A 117 -17.32 8.22 -1.67
N PHE A 118 -18.57 8.12 -2.13
CA PHE A 118 -19.62 7.35 -1.46
C PHE A 118 -19.27 5.87 -1.19
N ARG A 119 -18.45 5.22 -2.04
CA ARG A 119 -18.11 3.80 -1.87
C ARG A 119 -17.20 3.56 -0.66
N ASP A 120 -16.44 4.57 -0.22
CA ASP A 120 -15.57 4.46 0.95
C ASP A 120 -16.38 4.44 2.27
N LYS A 121 -17.68 4.75 2.25
CA LYS A 121 -18.57 4.54 3.41
C LYS A 121 -18.66 3.07 3.85
N ASN A 122 -18.40 2.13 2.95
CA ASN A 122 -18.39 0.69 3.22
C ASN A 122 -16.97 0.15 3.48
N MET A 123 -15.98 1.03 3.63
CA MET A 123 -14.61 0.64 3.94
C MET A 123 -14.57 -0.03 5.32
N ARG A 124 -13.90 -1.18 5.38
CA ARG A 124 -13.62 -1.91 6.62
C ARG A 124 -12.14 -2.25 6.63
N VAL A 125 -11.42 -1.65 7.55
CA VAL A 125 -9.98 -1.86 7.75
C VAL A 125 -9.74 -2.21 9.21
N THR A 126 -8.96 -3.24 9.45
CA THR A 126 -8.43 -3.59 10.77
C THR A 126 -6.97 -3.17 10.82
N VAL A 127 -6.61 -2.30 11.77
CA VAL A 127 -5.23 -1.89 12.04
C VAL A 127 -4.87 -2.40 13.43
N VAL A 128 -3.94 -3.35 13.53
CA VAL A 128 -3.65 -4.03 14.80
C VAL A 128 -2.19 -4.46 14.91
N TYR A 129 -1.58 -4.39 16.09
CA TYR A 129 -0.19 -4.83 16.35
C TYR A 129 0.91 -4.19 15.49
N ASN A 130 0.63 -3.09 14.80
CA ASN A 130 1.66 -2.37 14.07
C ASN A 130 2.54 -1.57 15.03
N HIS A 131 3.82 -1.48 14.72
CA HIS A 131 4.75 -0.58 15.38
C HIS A 131 4.86 0.71 14.57
N PHE A 132 4.49 1.82 15.18
CA PHE A 132 4.57 3.16 14.59
C PHE A 132 5.69 3.95 15.26
N GLY A 133 6.81 4.10 14.56
CA GLY A 133 7.98 4.84 15.03
C GLY A 133 9.29 4.09 14.79
N PRO A 134 10.44 4.76 14.95
CA PRO A 134 10.57 6.18 15.27
C PRO A 134 10.14 7.07 14.10
N ASN A 135 9.99 8.37 14.38
CA ASN A 135 9.82 9.42 13.36
C ASN A 135 8.61 9.23 12.43
N CYS A 136 7.49 8.78 12.98
CA CYS A 136 6.19 8.85 12.31
C CYS A 136 5.42 10.08 12.81
N ASN A 137 5.09 11.02 11.91
CA ASN A 137 4.48 12.28 12.34
C ASN A 137 2.95 12.22 12.40
N GLN A 138 2.30 11.64 11.38
CA GLN A 138 0.84 11.69 11.24
C GLN A 138 0.27 10.51 10.47
N ARG A 139 -1.07 10.42 10.47
CA ARG A 139 -1.88 9.44 9.74
C ARG A 139 -1.68 7.99 10.21
N MET A 140 -1.94 7.71 11.49
CA MET A 140 -1.77 6.37 12.10
C MET A 140 -3.04 5.84 12.77
N PRO A 141 -4.17 5.66 12.05
CA PRO A 141 -4.43 6.05 10.66
C PRO A 141 -5.00 7.49 10.53
N ARG A 142 -5.25 7.96 9.29
CA ARG A 142 -6.12 9.11 8.97
C ARG A 142 -7.23 8.67 8.02
#